data_AF-A0A928PQM2-F1
#
_entry.id   AF-A0A928PQM2-F1
#
_cell.length_a   1.000
_cell.length_b   1.000
_cell.length_c   1.000
_cell.angle_alpha   90.00
_cell.angle_beta   90.00
_cell.angle_gamma   90.00
#
_symmetry.space_group_name_H-M   'P 1'
#
loop_
_entity.id
_entity.type
_entity.pdbx_description
1 polymer ?
#
loop_
_entity_poly.entity_id
_entity_poly.type
_entity_poly.pdbx_seq_one_letter_code
_entity_poly.pdbx_strand_id
1 'polypeptide(L)'
;MIRDNILDEDEKALFISIDDWFKDNLPEPEPCKNHEKVITFFKCDSTAEMLSKLEPAIALLDKYAKAYDVVYTNFVGTIVYEDDWQIAVRVKDGMMV
;
A
#
# COMPACT_ATOMS: atom_id res chain seq x y z
N MET A 1 4.95 -14.58 -1.25
CA MET A 1 4.98 -15.11 0.13
C MET A 1 3.78 -16.01 0.41
N ILE A 2 2.54 -15.48 0.42
CA ILE A 2 1.34 -16.34 0.57
C ILE A 2 1.20 -17.36 -0.57
N ARG A 3 1.28 -16.90 -1.83
CA ARG A 3 1.18 -17.77 -3.02
C ARG A 3 2.30 -18.81 -3.11
N ASP A 4 3.45 -18.50 -2.53
CA ASP A 4 4.63 -19.38 -2.51
C ASP A 4 4.58 -20.36 -1.32
N ASN A 5 3.54 -20.28 -0.48
CA ASN A 5 3.32 -21.09 0.73
C ASN A 5 4.54 -21.13 1.68
N ILE A 6 5.24 -20.00 1.81
CA ILE A 6 6.41 -19.87 2.69
C ILE A 6 6.07 -19.37 4.11
N LEU A 7 4.87 -18.80 4.29
CA LEU A 7 4.40 -18.33 5.59
C LEU A 7 3.80 -19.49 6.39
N ASP A 8 3.98 -19.49 7.70
CA ASP A 8 3.23 -20.36 8.59
C ASP A 8 1.76 -19.88 8.75
N GLU A 9 0.93 -20.67 9.43
CA GLU A 9 -0.50 -20.37 9.56
C GLU A 9 -0.78 -19.10 10.38
N ASP A 10 0.04 -18.82 11.40
CA ASP A 10 -0.12 -17.61 12.23
C ASP A 10 0.30 -16.36 11.44
N GLU A 11 1.35 -16.46 10.62
CA GLU A 11 1.79 -15.39 9.73
C GLU A 11 0.80 -15.11 8.60
N LYS A 12 0.17 -16.17 8.05
CA LYS A 12 -0.93 -16.02 7.09
C LYS A 12 -2.10 -15.30 7.72
N ALA A 13 -2.50 -15.71 8.93
CA ALA A 13 -3.59 -15.08 9.66
C ALA A 13 -3.26 -13.60 9.97
N LEU A 14 -2.02 -13.31 10.37
CA LEU A 14 -1.55 -11.95 10.58
C LEU A 14 -1.67 -11.12 9.29
N PHE A 15 -1.13 -11.62 8.17
CA PHE A 15 -1.21 -10.91 6.89
C PHE A 15 -2.65 -10.63 6.46
N ILE A 16 -3.54 -11.64 6.58
CA ILE A 16 -4.96 -11.49 6.27
C ILE A 16 -5.61 -10.42 7.16
N SER A 17 -5.34 -10.43 8.47
CA SER A 17 -5.89 -9.44 9.39
C SER A 17 -5.45 -8.00 9.08
N ILE A 18 -4.23 -7.84 8.57
CA ILE A 18 -3.73 -6.53 8.11
C ILE A 18 -4.52 -6.13 6.87
N ASP A 19 -4.59 -6.99 5.85
CA ASP A 19 -5.30 -6.73 4.59
C ASP A 19 -6.79 -6.41 4.80
N ASP A 20 -7.47 -7.14 5.70
CA ASP A 20 -8.87 -6.90 6.05
C ASP A 20 -9.06 -5.52 6.71
N TRP A 21 -8.16 -5.13 7.62
CA TRP A 21 -8.22 -3.80 8.22
C TRP A 21 -8.13 -2.70 7.14
N PHE A 22 -7.24 -2.84 6.15
CA PHE A 22 -7.14 -1.88 5.05
C PHE A 22 -8.43 -1.79 4.22
N LYS A 23 -9.03 -2.93 3.88
CA LYS A 23 -10.28 -2.99 3.11
C LYS A 23 -11.46 -2.36 3.84
N ASP A 24 -11.53 -2.54 5.15
CA ASP A 24 -12.63 -2.04 5.96
C ASP A 24 -12.51 -0.54 6.28
N ASN A 25 -11.28 -0.01 6.33
CA ASN A 25 -11.03 1.36 6.80
C ASN A 25 -10.64 2.34 5.69
N LEU A 26 -10.16 1.86 4.54
CA LEU A 26 -9.75 2.75 3.44
C LEU A 26 -10.73 2.72 2.27
N PRO A 27 -11.13 3.90 1.76
CA PRO A 27 -11.78 3.99 0.48
C PRO A 27 -10.89 3.39 -0.62
N GLU A 28 -11.46 2.54 -1.46
CA GLU A 28 -10.77 2.10 -2.67
C GLU A 28 -10.83 3.22 -3.73
N PRO A 29 -9.68 3.73 -4.24
CA PRO A 29 -9.66 4.78 -5.25
C PRO A 29 -10.40 4.38 -6.52
N GLU A 30 -11.20 5.29 -7.08
CA GLU A 30 -11.96 5.03 -8.30
C GLU A 30 -11.08 4.60 -9.50
N PRO A 31 -9.88 5.19 -9.73
CA PRO A 31 -8.98 4.70 -10.77
C PRO A 31 -8.53 3.24 -10.56
N CYS A 32 -8.39 2.79 -9.31
CA CYS A 32 -8.04 1.40 -9.00
C CYS A 32 -9.18 0.44 -9.35
N LYS A 33 -10.43 0.81 -9.03
CA LYS A 33 -11.63 0.04 -9.42
C LYS A 33 -11.78 -0.07 -10.93
N ASN A 34 -11.42 1.00 -11.64
CA ASN A 34 -11.42 1.04 -13.11
C ASN A 34 -10.22 0.35 -13.75
N HIS A 35 -9.30 -0.22 -12.96
CA HIS A 35 -8.05 -0.82 -13.42
C HIS A 35 -7.17 0.14 -14.25
N GLU A 36 -7.21 1.43 -13.93
CA GLU A 36 -6.35 2.44 -14.54
C GLU A 36 -4.91 2.33 -14.01
N LYS A 37 -3.94 2.71 -14.85
CA LYS A 37 -2.52 2.72 -14.44
C LYS A 37 -2.22 3.97 -13.62
N VAL A 38 -2.29 3.80 -12.30
CA VAL A 38 -1.94 4.84 -11.31
C VAL A 38 -0.94 4.29 -10.30
N ILE A 39 -0.23 5.20 -9.61
CA ILE A 39 0.49 4.88 -8.38
C ILE A 39 -0.23 5.58 -7.24
N THR A 40 -0.51 4.86 -6.16
CA THR A 40 -1.09 5.42 -4.95
C THR A 40 -0.01 5.76 -3.93
N PHE A 41 -0.17 6.90 -3.26
CA PHE A 41 0.68 7.32 -2.15
C PHE A 41 -0.18 7.63 -0.94
N PHE A 42 0.33 7.30 0.24
CA PHE A 42 -0.28 7.67 1.51
C PHE A 42 0.21 9.03 1.99
N LYS A 43 -0.70 9.83 2.54
CA LYS A 43 -0.42 11.16 3.10
C LYS A 43 0.15 11.03 4.51
N CYS A 44 1.36 11.53 4.74
CA CYS A 44 2.05 11.38 6.02
C CYS A 44 1.24 11.90 7.23
N ASP A 45 0.50 13.01 7.06
CA ASP A 45 -0.21 13.67 8.16
C ASP A 45 -1.41 12.89 8.70
N SER A 46 -2.03 12.05 7.86
CA SER A 46 -3.23 11.27 8.23
C SER A 46 -2.95 9.79 8.44
N THR A 47 -1.77 9.28 8.07
CA THR A 47 -1.54 7.83 7.97
C THR A 47 -0.69 7.24 9.08
N ALA A 48 -0.56 7.90 10.23
CA ALA A 48 0.22 7.37 11.35
C ALA A 48 -0.32 6.01 11.84
N GLU A 49 -1.64 5.89 11.99
CA GLU A 49 -2.27 4.62 12.37
C GLU A 49 -2.05 3.54 11.31
N MET A 50 -2.26 3.89 10.04
CA MET A 50 -2.02 2.99 8.91
C MET A 50 -0.58 2.46 8.89
N LEU A 51 0.41 3.33 9.12
CA LEU A 51 1.81 2.93 9.18
C LEU A 51 2.03 1.91 10.30
N SER A 52 1.45 2.13 11.48
CA SER A 52 1.51 1.15 12.58
C SER A 52 0.89 -0.21 12.23
N LYS A 53 -0.14 -0.23 11.35
CA LYS A 53 -0.74 -1.48 10.84
C LYS A 53 0.13 -2.19 9.82
N LEU A 54 0.99 -1.46 9.10
CA LEU A 54 1.94 -2.02 8.13
C LEU A 54 3.22 -2.54 8.77
N GLU A 55 3.62 -2.03 9.94
CA GLU A 55 4.84 -2.48 10.64
C GLU A 55 4.98 -4.00 10.76
N PRO A 56 3.93 -4.77 11.13
CA PRO A 56 4.04 -6.23 11.19
C PRO A 56 4.21 -6.86 9.80
N ALA A 57 3.61 -6.30 8.75
CA ALA A 57 3.80 -6.77 7.37
C ALA A 57 5.23 -6.50 6.89
N ILE A 58 5.80 -5.35 7.24
CA ILE A 58 7.21 -5.01 6.95
C ILE A 58 8.15 -5.99 7.68
N ALA A 59 7.88 -6.28 8.95
CA ALA A 59 8.66 -7.25 9.72
C ALA A 59 8.62 -8.66 9.10
N LEU A 60 7.51 -9.07 8.47
CA LEU A 60 7.44 -10.30 7.69
C LEU A 60 8.35 -10.23 6.44
N LEU A 61 8.38 -9.11 5.73
CA LEU A 61 9.29 -8.94 4.59
C LEU A 61 10.75 -9.09 5.04
N ASP A 62 11.13 -8.47 6.15
CA ASP A 62 12.46 -8.57 6.75
C ASP A 62 12.81 -10.01 7.15
N LYS A 63 11.91 -10.69 7.87
CA LYS A 63 12.10 -12.09 8.31
C LYS A 63 12.45 -13.02 7.15
N TYR A 64 11.82 -12.81 5.99
CA TYR A 64 12.02 -13.63 4.80
C TYR A 64 12.96 -13.01 3.76
N ALA A 65 13.72 -11.96 4.15
CA ALA A 65 14.66 -11.25 3.30
C ALA A 65 14.07 -10.84 1.93
N LYS A 66 12.82 -10.34 1.95
CA LYS A 66 12.15 -9.81 0.76
C LYS A 66 12.50 -8.34 0.60
N ALA A 67 13.06 -7.99 -0.56
CA ALA A 67 13.39 -6.62 -0.87
C ALA A 67 12.12 -5.77 -1.00
N TYR A 68 12.14 -4.59 -0.39
CA TYR A 68 11.14 -3.55 -0.53
C TYR A 68 11.81 -2.18 -0.37
N ASP A 69 11.18 -1.15 -0.92
CA ASP A 69 11.59 0.24 -0.76
C ASP A 69 10.45 1.03 -0.10
N VAL A 70 10.81 1.96 0.79
CA VAL A 70 9.88 2.97 1.31
C VAL A 70 10.27 4.30 0.70
N VAL A 71 9.40 4.83 -0.16
CA VAL A 71 9.67 6.05 -0.92
C VAL A 71 8.79 7.18 -0.40
N TYR A 72 9.42 8.32 -0.10
CA TYR A 72 8.75 9.56 0.27
C TYR A 72 9.02 10.60 -0.83
N THR A 73 8.00 11.38 -1.19
CA THR A 73 8.17 12.46 -2.17
C THR A 73 7.20 13.60 -1.89
N ASN A 74 7.66 14.83 -2.12
CA ASN A 74 6.82 16.02 -2.17
C ASN A 74 6.39 16.37 -3.61
N PHE A 75 6.86 15.60 -4.59
CA PHE A 75 6.64 15.81 -6.02
C PHE A 75 6.06 14.54 -6.62
N VAL A 76 4.75 14.44 -6.52
CA VAL A 76 4.01 13.24 -6.90
C VAL A 76 3.60 13.26 -8.37
N GLY A 77 3.46 14.43 -9.00
CA GLY A 77 2.97 14.58 -10.38
C GLY A 77 1.48 14.95 -10.42
N THR A 78 0.77 14.53 -11.46
CA THR A 78 -0.66 14.83 -11.65
C THR A 78 -1.51 13.90 -10.79
N ILE A 79 -2.09 14.47 -9.73
CA ILE A 79 -3.09 13.80 -8.88
C ILE A 79 -4.39 13.63 -9.70
N VAL A 80 -4.90 12.40 -9.76
CA VAL A 80 -6.17 12.06 -10.43
C VAL A 80 -7.23 11.55 -9.45
N TYR A 81 -6.84 11.30 -8.20
CA TYR A 81 -7.72 10.96 -7.10
C TYR A 81 -7.07 11.42 -5.79
N GLU A 82 -7.88 11.88 -4.85
CA GLU A 82 -7.44 12.28 -3.52
C GLU A 82 -8.55 12.02 -2.51
N ASP A 83 -8.20 11.41 -1.39
CA ASP A 83 -9.04 11.29 -0.19
C ASP A 83 -8.23 11.71 1.06
N ASP A 84 -8.78 11.52 2.25
CA ASP A 84 -8.12 11.91 3.50
C ASP A 84 -6.82 11.15 3.78
N TRP A 85 -6.66 9.95 3.23
CA TRP A 85 -5.56 9.01 3.52
C TRP A 85 -4.53 8.93 2.41
N GLN A 86 -4.97 9.03 1.15
CA GLN A 86 -4.14 8.74 -0.01
C GLN A 86 -4.43 9.64 -1.20
N ILE A 87 -3.51 9.60 -2.15
CA ILE A 87 -3.67 10.15 -3.49
C ILE A 87 -3.41 9.04 -4.51
N ALA A 88 -4.03 9.13 -5.68
CA ALA A 88 -3.61 8.37 -6.86
C ALA A 88 -3.07 9.32 -7.92
N VAL A 89 -1.95 8.95 -8.50
CA VAL A 89 -1.18 9.77 -9.44
C VAL A 89 -1.20 9.11 -10.81
N ARG A 90 -1.37 9.93 -11.85
CA ARG A 90 -1.28 9.49 -13.23
C ARG A 90 0.12 8.98 -13.57
N VAL A 91 0.16 7.84 -14.27
CA VAL A 91 1.41 7.26 -14.79
C VAL A 91 1.35 7.21 -16.31
N LYS A 92 2.47 7.56 -16.95
CA LYS A 92 2.69 7.38 -18.39
C LYS A 92 4.07 6.78 -18.61
N ASP A 93 4.15 5.70 -19.40
CA ASP A 93 5.40 5.00 -19.73
C ASP A 93 6.24 4.61 -18.49
N GLY A 94 5.57 4.30 -17.38
CA GLY A 94 6.19 3.92 -16.10
C GLY A 94 6.69 5.10 -15.26
N MET A 95 6.41 6.34 -15.67
CA MET A 95 6.79 7.55 -14.95
C MET A 95 5.56 8.30 -14.45
N MET A 96 5.68 8.90 -13.26
CA MET A 96 4.70 9.88 -12.76
C MET A 96 4.74 11.12 -13.68
N VAL A 97 3.57 11.60 -14.11
CA VAL A 97 3.43 12.75 -15.02
C VAL A 97 2.47 13.79 -14.52
#